data_AF-G1QC71-F1
#
_entry.id   AF-G1QC71-F1
#
_cell.length_a   1.000
_cell.length_b   1.000
_cell.length_c   1.000
_cell.angle_alpha   90.00
_cell.angle_beta   90.00
_cell.angle_gamma   90.00
#
_symmetry.space_group_name_H-M   'P 1'
#
loop_
_entity.id
_entity.type
_entity.pdbx_description
1 polymer ?
#
loop_
_entity_poly.entity_id
_entity_poly.type
_entity_poly.pdbx_seq_one_letter_code
_entity_poly.pdbx_strand_id
1 'polypeptide(L)'
;QQIENIRSPEGSRKNPARTCRDLKMCHSDWKSGEYWIDPNQGCNLDAIKVFCNMETGETCVYPTQPTVAQKNWYISKNPKEKKHVWFGESMTGGFQFEYGGQDSDPADVAIQLTFLRLMSTEASQNLTYHCKNSVAYLDQQTGNLKKPCSSRAPTRSSSGPRATAVHLHCHLRRLHESHRSLG
;
A
#
# COMPACT_ATOMS: atom_id res chain seq x y z
N GLN A 1 20.20 30.26 10.60
CA GLN A 1 20.20 28.87 10.10
C GLN A 1 19.46 27.91 11.03
N GLN A 2 19.86 27.68 12.28
CA GLN A 2 19.15 26.73 13.18
C GLN A 2 17.67 27.09 13.47
N ILE A 3 17.34 28.39 13.60
CA ILE A 3 15.96 28.85 13.87
C ILE A 3 15.04 28.63 12.66
N GLU A 4 15.59 28.69 11.44
CA GLU A 4 14.83 28.57 10.20
C GLU A 4 14.41 27.12 9.96
N ASN A 5 15.29 26.16 10.25
CA ASN A 5 15.00 24.72 10.16
C ASN A 5 13.90 24.26 11.13
N ILE A 6 13.69 24.98 12.24
CA ILE A 6 12.60 24.71 13.19
C ILE A 6 11.28 25.28 12.65
N ARG A 7 11.32 26.43 11.96
CA ARG A 7 10.12 27.10 11.42
C ARG A 7 9.65 26.51 10.10
N SER A 8 10.56 26.00 9.29
CA SER A 8 10.30 25.50 7.94
C SER A 8 11.23 24.32 7.66
N PRO A 9 10.94 23.14 8.27
CA PRO A 9 11.77 21.96 8.11
C PRO A 9 11.90 21.59 6.63
N GLU A 10 13.11 21.13 6.29
CA GLU A 10 13.53 20.87 4.91
C GLU A 10 13.18 19.44 4.45
N GLY A 11 12.48 18.64 5.27
CA GLY A 11 12.12 17.27 4.92
C GLY A 11 13.32 16.31 4.83
N SER A 12 14.42 16.61 5.52
CA SER A 12 15.58 15.72 5.66
C SER A 12 15.39 14.80 6.86
N ARG A 13 16.15 13.69 6.97
CA ARG A 13 16.07 12.80 8.14
C ARG A 13 16.37 13.52 9.45
N LYS A 14 17.21 14.56 9.43
CA LYS A 14 17.55 15.36 10.62
C LYS A 14 16.47 16.38 10.95
N ASN A 15 15.81 16.94 9.93
CA ASN A 15 14.76 17.95 10.07
C ASN A 15 13.54 17.54 9.22
N PRO A 16 12.81 16.48 9.62
CA PRO A 16 11.67 16.00 8.86
C PRO A 16 10.54 17.03 8.89
N ALA A 17 9.77 17.10 7.80
CA ALA A 17 8.57 17.91 7.77
C ALA A 17 7.40 17.17 8.43
N ARG A 18 6.32 17.84 8.80
CA ARG A 18 5.17 17.16 9.41
C ARG A 18 4.41 16.29 8.41
N THR A 19 4.16 16.83 7.20
CA THR A 19 3.56 16.12 6.07
C THR A 19 4.12 16.65 4.74
N CYS A 20 3.93 15.93 3.64
CA CYS A 20 4.24 16.43 2.30
C CYS A 20 3.43 17.67 1.93
N ARG A 21 2.19 17.78 2.42
CA ARG A 21 1.35 18.96 2.24
C ARG A 21 1.95 20.19 2.93
N ASP A 22 2.43 20.04 4.16
CA ASP A 22 3.10 21.13 4.89
C ASP A 22 4.39 21.54 4.18
N LEU A 23 5.18 20.56 3.73
CA LEU A 23 6.42 20.82 2.99
C LEU A 23 6.15 21.60 1.69
N LYS A 24 5.12 21.23 0.93
CA LYS A 24 4.66 21.96 -0.26
C LYS A 24 4.20 23.40 0.06
N MET A 25 3.46 23.59 1.17
CA MET A 25 2.96 24.92 1.55
C MET A 25 4.10 25.86 1.97
N CYS A 26 5.13 25.34 2.63
CA CYS A 26 6.31 26.12 3.02
C CYS A 26 7.29 26.34 1.86
N HIS A 27 7.37 25.40 0.92
CA HIS A 27 8.37 25.39 -0.15
C HIS A 27 7.72 25.11 -1.52
N SER A 28 7.01 26.09 -2.07
CA SER A 28 6.23 25.93 -3.32
C SER A 28 7.05 25.51 -4.54
N ASP A 29 8.35 25.81 -4.53
CA ASP A 29 9.23 25.62 -5.69
C ASP A 29 9.89 24.23 -5.70
N TRP A 30 9.69 23.46 -4.63
CA TRP A 30 10.28 22.14 -4.47
C TRP A 30 9.62 21.10 -5.37
N LYS A 31 10.39 20.08 -5.72
CA LYS A 31 9.98 19.05 -6.68
C LYS A 31 9.47 17.81 -5.97
N SER A 32 8.58 17.09 -6.64
CA SER A 32 8.16 15.77 -6.19
C SER A 32 9.37 14.84 -6.03
N GLY A 33 9.37 14.04 -4.99
CA GLY A 33 10.53 13.22 -4.65
C GLY A 33 10.44 12.59 -3.28
N GLU A 34 11.56 12.00 -2.85
CA GLU A 34 11.71 11.34 -1.56
C GLU A 34 12.05 12.33 -0.45
N TYR A 35 11.27 12.31 0.62
CA TYR A 35 11.45 13.17 1.79
C TYR A 35 11.24 12.38 3.08
N TRP A 36 11.67 12.95 4.20
CA TRP A 36 11.39 12.44 5.54
C TRP A 36 10.31 13.29 6.18
N ILE A 37 9.33 12.61 6.77
CA ILE A 37 8.26 13.25 7.51
C ILE A 37 8.09 12.65 8.91
N ASP A 38 7.62 13.49 9.83
CA ASP A 38 7.32 13.15 11.21
C ASP A 38 5.90 13.65 11.61
N PRO A 39 4.85 12.90 11.21
CA PRO A 39 3.45 13.22 11.51
C PRO A 39 3.09 13.32 13.00
N ASN A 40 3.61 12.42 13.84
CA ASN A 40 3.34 12.37 15.27
C ASN A 40 4.14 13.43 16.06
N GLN A 41 5.20 13.98 15.45
CA GLN A 41 6.12 14.95 16.05
C GLN A 41 6.84 14.38 17.29
N GLY A 42 7.58 15.24 17.99
CA GLY A 42 8.32 14.86 19.18
C GLY A 42 9.70 14.35 18.82
N CYS A 43 9.95 13.05 18.98
CA CYS A 43 11.27 12.47 18.72
C CYS A 43 11.40 12.07 17.26
N ASN A 44 12.12 12.85 16.46
CA ASN A 44 12.30 12.63 15.02
C ASN A 44 13.04 11.33 14.61
N LEU A 45 13.44 10.47 15.55
CA LEU A 45 14.14 9.21 15.24
C LEU A 45 13.20 8.17 14.60
N ASP A 46 11.89 8.31 14.83
CA ASP A 46 10.83 7.47 14.28
C ASP A 46 10.21 8.05 12.98
N ALA A 47 10.82 9.11 12.44
CA ALA A 47 10.39 9.73 11.19
C ALA A 47 10.42 8.70 10.05
N ILE A 48 9.47 8.81 9.13
CA ILE A 48 9.34 7.89 8.00
C ILE A 48 9.76 8.54 6.69
N LYS A 49 10.41 7.74 5.85
CA LYS A 49 10.71 8.14 4.47
C LYS A 49 9.48 7.89 3.58
N VAL A 50 9.13 8.90 2.79
CA VAL A 50 7.94 8.91 1.94
C VAL A 50 8.24 9.55 0.59
N PHE A 51 7.40 9.29 -0.40
CA PHE A 51 7.37 10.09 -1.60
C PHE A 51 6.34 11.22 -1.44
N CYS A 52 6.78 12.46 -1.65
CA CYS A 52 5.91 13.63 -1.71
C CYS A 52 5.61 13.97 -3.16
N ASN A 53 4.33 14.00 -3.52
CA ASN A 53 3.90 14.61 -4.77
C ASN A 53 3.69 16.11 -4.52
N MET A 54 4.61 16.97 -4.97
CA MET A 54 4.52 18.42 -4.76
C MET A 54 3.46 19.09 -5.66
N GLU A 55 2.99 18.41 -6.70
CA GLU A 55 1.90 18.92 -7.54
C GLU A 55 0.56 18.81 -6.82
N THR A 56 0.29 17.70 -6.13
CA THR A 56 -0.98 17.44 -5.42
C THR A 56 -0.89 17.74 -3.91
N GLY A 57 0.27 17.52 -3.30
CA GLY A 57 0.49 17.54 -1.86
C GLY A 57 0.35 16.17 -1.18
N GLU A 58 0.22 15.10 -1.95
CA GLU A 58 0.05 13.74 -1.42
C GLU A 58 1.30 13.21 -0.74
N THR A 59 1.09 12.48 0.36
CA THR A 59 2.11 11.70 1.07
C THR A 59 1.94 10.23 0.70
N CYS A 60 2.90 9.67 -0.02
CA CYS A 60 2.90 8.26 -0.43
C CYS A 60 3.84 7.44 0.47
N VAL A 61 3.28 6.54 1.28
CA VAL A 61 4.03 5.58 2.10
C VAL A 61 4.09 4.23 1.39
N TYR A 62 5.28 3.75 1.08
CA TYR A 62 5.45 2.48 0.36
C TYR A 62 5.37 1.26 1.30
N PRO A 63 4.89 0.11 0.79
CA PRO A 63 4.99 -1.15 1.51
C PRO A 63 6.46 -1.59 1.61
N THR A 64 6.82 -2.21 2.74
CA THR A 64 8.17 -2.75 2.97
C THR A 64 8.54 -3.82 1.94
N GLN A 65 7.55 -4.61 1.53
CA GLN A 65 7.67 -5.57 0.43
C GLN A 65 6.65 -5.25 -0.68
N PRO A 66 7.04 -4.57 -1.77
CA PRO A 66 6.12 -4.13 -2.82
C PRO A 66 5.63 -5.25 -3.74
N THR A 67 6.38 -6.35 -3.83
CA THR A 67 6.09 -7.45 -4.75
C THR A 67 6.04 -8.80 -4.03
N VAL A 68 4.97 -9.53 -4.25
CA VAL A 68 4.82 -10.93 -3.80
C VAL A 68 5.19 -11.86 -4.95
N ALA A 69 6.00 -12.89 -4.69
CA ALA A 69 6.44 -13.84 -5.72
C ALA A 69 5.25 -14.52 -6.42
N GLN A 70 5.31 -14.63 -7.75
CA GLN A 70 4.27 -15.25 -8.56
C GLN A 70 4.45 -16.77 -8.58
N LYS A 71 3.91 -17.45 -7.57
CA LYS A 71 3.95 -18.92 -7.44
C LYS A 71 2.61 -19.49 -7.02
N ASN A 72 2.51 -20.82 -6.97
CA ASN A 72 1.38 -21.46 -6.30
C ASN A 72 1.53 -21.28 -4.79
N TRP A 73 0.64 -20.48 -4.20
CA TRP A 73 0.65 -20.16 -2.76
C TRP A 73 -0.23 -21.08 -1.92
N TYR A 74 -1.17 -21.79 -2.55
CA TYR A 74 -2.17 -22.56 -1.83
C TYR A 74 -2.71 -23.73 -2.66
N ILE A 75 -2.68 -24.91 -2.05
CA ILE A 75 -3.30 -26.12 -2.58
C ILE A 75 -4.41 -26.52 -1.61
N SER A 76 -5.66 -26.49 -2.08
CA SER A 76 -6.81 -26.90 -1.26
C SER A 76 -6.81 -28.41 -1.03
N LYS A 77 -7.09 -28.84 0.19
CA LYS A 77 -7.36 -30.26 0.52
C LYS A 77 -8.66 -30.77 -0.12
N ASN A 78 -9.58 -29.86 -0.47
CA ASN A 78 -10.84 -30.18 -1.13
C ASN A 78 -11.06 -29.25 -2.34
N PRO A 79 -10.70 -29.68 -3.57
CA PRO A 79 -10.77 -28.84 -4.77
C PRO A 79 -12.19 -28.39 -5.15
N LYS A 80 -13.23 -29.11 -4.68
CA LYS A 80 -14.64 -28.77 -4.93
C LYS A 80 -15.11 -27.61 -4.05
N GLU A 81 -14.44 -27.36 -2.93
CA GLU A 81 -14.81 -26.34 -1.96
C GLU A 81 -14.05 -25.04 -2.24
N LYS A 82 -14.78 -24.02 -2.71
CA LYS A 82 -14.22 -22.69 -2.98
C LYS A 82 -14.51 -21.79 -1.78
N LYS A 83 -13.57 -21.74 -0.84
CA LYS A 83 -13.60 -20.84 0.32
C LYS A 83 -12.60 -19.69 0.13
N HIS A 84 -12.91 -18.55 0.75
CA HIS A 84 -11.92 -17.47 0.87
C HIS A 84 -10.79 -17.94 1.78
N VAL A 85 -9.56 -17.76 1.31
CA VAL A 85 -8.33 -18.12 2.03
C VAL A 85 -7.46 -16.87 2.10
N TRP A 86 -7.12 -16.45 3.32
CA TRP A 86 -6.32 -15.26 3.54
C TRP A 86 -4.83 -15.56 3.35
N PHE A 87 -4.16 -14.75 2.51
CA PHE A 87 -2.74 -14.90 2.22
C PHE A 87 -1.90 -14.89 3.50
N GLY A 88 -1.96 -13.82 4.29
CA GLY A 88 -1.13 -13.65 5.48
C GLY A 88 -1.50 -14.49 6.70
N GLU A 89 -2.63 -15.21 6.68
CA GLU A 89 -3.12 -15.96 7.84
C GLU A 89 -3.16 -17.47 7.60
N SER A 90 -3.41 -17.90 6.37
CA SER A 90 -3.74 -19.30 6.05
C SER A 90 -2.85 -19.94 5.00
N MET A 91 -2.07 -19.15 4.24
CA MET A 91 -1.15 -19.69 3.23
C MET A 91 0.25 -19.84 3.82
N THR A 92 0.90 -20.98 3.56
CA THR A 92 2.26 -21.23 4.03
C THR A 92 3.24 -20.23 3.40
N GLY A 93 3.97 -19.50 4.26
CA GLY A 93 4.88 -18.43 3.84
C GLY A 93 4.18 -17.14 3.41
N GLY A 94 2.87 -17.02 3.64
CA GLY A 94 2.17 -15.75 3.53
C GLY A 94 2.48 -14.84 4.71
N PHE A 95 2.26 -13.55 4.52
CA PHE A 95 2.51 -12.51 5.52
C PHE A 95 1.49 -11.37 5.37
N GLN A 96 1.39 -10.52 6.40
CA GLN A 96 0.61 -9.27 6.32
C GLN A 96 1.49 -8.16 5.74
N PHE A 97 0.91 -7.29 4.93
CA PHE A 97 1.66 -6.17 4.35
C PHE A 97 2.00 -5.14 5.42
N GLU A 98 3.29 -4.88 5.57
CA GLU A 98 3.85 -3.79 6.36
C GLU A 98 4.23 -2.63 5.46
N TYR A 99 4.33 -1.43 6.05
CA TYR A 99 4.64 -0.18 5.36
C TYR A 99 5.81 0.50 6.04
N GLY A 100 6.51 1.37 5.31
CA GLY A 100 7.72 2.04 5.76
C GLY A 100 8.99 1.49 5.10
N GLY A 101 10.14 1.93 5.59
CA GLY A 101 11.44 1.42 5.15
C GLY A 101 11.75 0.06 5.76
N GLN A 102 12.75 -0.63 5.22
CA GLN A 102 13.22 -1.92 5.77
C GLN A 102 13.72 -1.82 7.23
N ASP A 103 14.22 -0.63 7.61
CA ASP A 103 14.75 -0.36 8.96
C ASP A 103 13.71 0.29 9.88
N SER A 104 12.46 0.43 9.44
CA SER A 104 11.40 1.07 10.23
C SER A 104 10.73 0.04 11.16
N ASP A 105 10.50 0.43 12.43
CA ASP A 105 9.69 -0.39 13.34
C ASP A 105 8.21 -0.31 12.92
N PRO A 106 7.52 -1.45 12.67
CA PRO A 106 6.11 -1.45 12.29
C PRO A 106 5.19 -0.75 13.30
N ALA A 107 5.52 -0.75 14.60
CA ALA A 107 4.74 -0.07 15.63
C ALA A 107 4.84 1.46 15.49
N ASP A 108 6.04 1.97 15.25
CA ASP A 108 6.28 3.39 15.02
C ASP A 108 5.57 3.84 13.73
N VAL A 109 5.71 3.08 12.65
CA VAL A 109 5.01 3.40 11.38
C VAL A 109 3.49 3.38 11.57
N ALA A 110 2.94 2.47 12.36
CA ALA A 110 1.50 2.44 12.65
C ALA A 110 1.02 3.70 13.37
N ILE A 111 1.83 4.25 14.29
CA ILE A 111 1.56 5.54 14.93
C ILE A 111 1.60 6.66 13.89
N GLN A 112 2.65 6.71 13.06
CA GLN A 112 2.78 7.74 12.02
C GLN A 112 1.62 7.71 11.01
N LEU A 113 1.17 6.53 10.59
CA LEU A 113 0.00 6.35 9.74
C LEU A 113 -1.30 6.81 10.42
N THR A 114 -1.42 6.68 11.74
CA THR A 114 -2.56 7.17 12.49
C THR A 114 -2.65 8.69 12.43
N PHE A 115 -1.53 9.39 12.60
CA PHE A 115 -1.48 10.85 12.47
C PHE A 115 -1.69 11.32 11.03
N LEU A 116 -1.13 10.61 10.03
CA LEU A 116 -1.40 10.92 8.62
C LEU A 116 -2.88 10.83 8.28
N ARG A 117 -3.60 9.84 8.81
CA ARG A 117 -5.06 9.73 8.63
C ARG A 117 -5.82 10.90 9.24
N LEU A 118 -5.38 11.42 10.39
CA LEU A 118 -6.00 12.59 11.04
C LEU A 118 -5.75 13.90 10.26
N MET A 119 -4.63 13.99 9.55
CA MET A 119 -4.23 15.18 8.80
C MET A 119 -4.64 15.14 7.31
N SER A 120 -5.20 14.02 6.86
CA SER A 120 -5.62 13.81 5.47
C SER A 120 -7.14 13.74 5.36
N THR A 121 -7.68 14.26 4.25
CA THR A 121 -9.11 14.18 3.94
C THR A 121 -9.49 12.91 3.17
N GLU A 122 -8.53 12.31 2.48
CA GLU A 122 -8.70 11.11 1.67
C GLU A 122 -7.44 10.25 1.67
N ALA A 123 -7.60 8.98 1.31
CA ALA A 123 -6.51 8.05 1.10
C ALA A 123 -6.87 7.08 -0.02
N SER A 124 -5.91 6.78 -0.88
CA SER A 124 -6.02 5.85 -2.00
C SER A 124 -4.89 4.83 -1.96
N GLN A 125 -5.14 3.64 -2.50
CA GLN A 125 -4.11 2.61 -2.62
C GLN A 125 -4.37 1.70 -3.82
N ASN A 126 -3.35 1.53 -4.66
CA ASN A 126 -3.40 0.61 -5.79
C ASN A 126 -2.81 -0.76 -5.43
N LEU A 127 -3.49 -1.84 -5.82
CA LEU A 127 -3.04 -3.22 -5.62
C LEU A 127 -3.22 -4.01 -6.92
N THR A 128 -2.14 -4.64 -7.40
CA THR A 128 -2.17 -5.49 -8.59
C THR A 128 -2.20 -6.96 -8.21
N TYR A 129 -3.16 -7.72 -8.74
CA TYR A 129 -3.25 -9.16 -8.53
C TYR A 129 -2.79 -9.93 -9.77
N HIS A 130 -1.60 -10.52 -9.69
CA HIS A 130 -1.08 -11.39 -10.75
C HIS A 130 -1.72 -12.77 -10.69
N CYS A 131 -2.26 -13.23 -11.81
CA CYS A 131 -3.18 -14.36 -11.89
C CYS A 131 -2.75 -15.35 -12.98
N LYS A 132 -2.73 -16.65 -12.66
CA LYS A 132 -2.67 -17.76 -13.64
C LYS A 132 -3.70 -18.80 -13.22
N ASN A 133 -4.70 -19.05 -14.08
CA ASN A 133 -5.85 -19.92 -13.78
C ASN A 133 -6.60 -19.54 -12.47
N SER A 134 -6.59 -18.24 -12.13
CA SER A 134 -7.26 -17.68 -10.95
C SER A 134 -8.09 -16.47 -11.36
N VAL A 135 -9.32 -16.39 -10.88
CA VAL A 135 -10.23 -15.26 -11.15
C VAL A 135 -10.11 -14.25 -10.01
N ALA A 136 -9.87 -13.00 -10.36
CA ALA A 136 -9.68 -11.92 -9.37
C ALA A 136 -10.94 -11.08 -9.12
N TYR A 137 -11.81 -10.94 -10.12
CA TYR A 137 -12.97 -10.05 -10.04
C TYR A 137 -14.15 -10.58 -10.87
N LEU A 138 -14.07 -10.47 -12.20
CA LEU A 138 -15.12 -10.93 -13.10
C LEU A 138 -14.82 -12.35 -13.59
N ASP A 139 -15.77 -13.27 -13.37
CA ASP A 139 -15.74 -14.60 -13.95
C ASP A 139 -16.43 -14.57 -15.33
N GLN A 140 -15.63 -14.54 -16.40
CA GLN A 140 -16.14 -14.49 -17.79
C GLN A 140 -17.06 -15.65 -18.16
N GLN A 141 -16.92 -16.83 -17.53
CA GLN A 141 -17.75 -17.99 -17.84
C GLN A 141 -19.17 -17.87 -17.28
N THR A 142 -19.31 -17.14 -16.16
CA THR A 142 -20.60 -16.98 -15.48
C THR A 142 -21.17 -15.57 -15.60
N GLY A 143 -20.40 -14.62 -16.15
CA GLY A 143 -20.77 -13.21 -16.26
C GLY A 143 -20.96 -12.49 -14.92
N ASN A 144 -20.52 -13.11 -13.81
CA ASN A 144 -20.89 -12.68 -12.45
C ASN A 144 -19.67 -12.38 -11.57
N LEU A 145 -19.87 -11.48 -10.60
CA LEU A 145 -18.86 -11.04 -9.62
C LEU A 145 -18.78 -11.93 -8.37
N LYS A 146 -19.20 -13.20 -8.45
CA LYS A 146 -19.34 -14.10 -7.28
C LYS A 146 -18.01 -14.61 -6.72
N LYS A 147 -16.86 -14.28 -7.33
CA LYS A 147 -15.52 -14.71 -6.89
C LYS A 147 -14.52 -13.54 -6.86
N PRO A 148 -14.79 -12.45 -6.12
CA PRO A 148 -13.85 -11.35 -6.04
C PRO A 148 -12.72 -11.68 -5.06
N CYS A 149 -11.52 -11.21 -5.36
CA CYS A 149 -10.44 -11.14 -4.39
C CYS A 149 -10.78 -10.06 -3.35
N SER A 150 -10.63 -10.40 -2.06
CA SER A 150 -10.91 -9.49 -0.95
C SER A 150 -9.61 -8.99 -0.34
N SER A 151 -9.50 -7.69 -0.11
CA SER A 151 -8.46 -7.08 0.71
C SER A 151 -9.01 -6.72 2.09
N ARG A 152 -8.15 -6.73 3.12
CA ARG A 152 -8.49 -6.27 4.47
C ARG A 152 -7.70 -5.00 4.77
N ALA A 153 -8.41 -3.92 5.08
CA ALA A 153 -7.80 -2.69 5.57
C ALA A 153 -7.51 -2.81 7.08
N PRO A 154 -6.54 -2.04 7.63
CA PRO A 154 -6.32 -1.94 9.07
C PRO A 154 -7.61 -1.55 9.80
N THR A 155 -7.86 -2.15 10.97
CA THR A 155 -9.09 -1.95 11.75
C THR A 155 -9.28 -0.47 12.16
N ARG A 156 -10.53 -0.01 12.10
CA ARG A 156 -10.93 1.40 12.23
C ARG A 156 -11.41 1.70 13.66
N SER A 157 -10.90 2.76 14.28
CA SER A 157 -11.65 3.56 15.26
C SER A 157 -12.51 4.58 14.51
N SER A 158 -13.71 4.82 15.01
CA SER A 158 -14.97 5.18 14.30
C SER A 158 -15.06 6.46 13.44
N SER A 159 -14.00 7.23 13.18
CA SER A 159 -14.17 8.60 12.60
C SER A 159 -13.22 9.03 11.45
N GLY A 160 -12.42 8.14 10.86
CA GLY A 160 -11.52 8.51 9.73
C GLY A 160 -12.12 8.45 8.30
N PRO A 161 -11.48 9.10 7.31
CA PRO A 161 -11.95 9.21 5.92
C PRO A 161 -12.07 7.85 5.21
N ARG A 162 -12.97 7.77 4.23
CA ARG A 162 -13.22 6.55 3.44
C ARG A 162 -11.99 6.27 2.54
N ALA A 163 -11.30 5.16 2.78
CA ALA A 163 -10.32 4.65 1.83
C ALA A 163 -11.03 4.38 0.49
N THR A 164 -10.66 5.10 -0.57
CA THR A 164 -11.34 5.03 -1.87
C THR A 164 -10.44 4.33 -2.89
N ALA A 165 -11.05 3.36 -3.58
CA ALA A 165 -10.59 2.62 -4.77
C ALA A 165 -9.30 1.78 -4.64
N VAL A 166 -9.48 0.47 -4.46
CA VAL A 166 -8.47 -0.55 -4.84
C VAL A 166 -8.72 -0.93 -6.29
N HIS A 167 -7.87 -0.49 -7.22
CA HIS A 167 -7.99 -0.83 -8.63
C HIS A 167 -7.34 -2.21 -8.92
N LEU A 168 -8.14 -3.29 -8.89
CA LEU A 168 -7.67 -4.65 -9.19
C LEU A 168 -7.60 -4.90 -10.70
N HIS A 169 -6.42 -4.77 -11.29
CA HIS A 169 -6.15 -5.27 -12.64
C HIS A 169 -5.57 -6.70 -12.57
N CYS A 170 -6.30 -7.69 -13.10
CA CYS A 170 -5.74 -9.01 -13.44
C CYS A 170 -5.44 -9.00 -14.94
N HIS A 171 -4.16 -8.91 -15.30
CA HIS A 171 -3.75 -9.16 -16.67
C HIS A 171 -3.94 -10.65 -16.97
N LEU A 172 -5.09 -11.01 -17.56
CA LEU A 172 -5.33 -12.31 -18.16
C LEU A 172 -4.39 -12.48 -19.36
N ARG A 173 -3.12 -12.84 -19.12
CA ARG A 173 -2.35 -13.54 -20.16
C ARG A 173 -2.90 -14.95 -20.19
N ARG A 174 -3.87 -15.20 -21.09
CA ARG A 174 -4.17 -16.56 -21.56
C ARG A 174 -2.85 -17.10 -22.08
N LEU A 175 -2.16 -17.93 -21.29
CA LEU A 175 -1.31 -18.95 -21.86
C LEU A 175 -2.27 -19.87 -22.59
N HIS A 176 -2.51 -19.58 -23.87
CA HIS A 176 -3.08 -20.53 -24.79
C HIS A 176 -2.11 -21.72 -24.76
N GLU A 177 -2.49 -22.80 -24.06
CA GLU A 177 -1.98 -24.14 -24.33
C GLU A 177 -2.41 -24.49 -25.76
N SER A 178 -1.70 -23.96 -26.75
CA SER A 178 -1.56 -24.62 -28.03
C SER A 178 -0.61 -25.79 -27.78
N HIS A 179 -1.17 -26.95 -27.46
CA HIS A 179 -0.73 -28.26 -27.96
C HIS A 179 -1.69 -29.33 -27.45
N ARG A 180 -2.86 -29.42 -28.09
CA ARG A 180 -3.51 -30.70 -28.35
C ARG A 180 -3.26 -31.04 -29.82
N SER A 181 -2.32 -31.97 -30.00
CA SER A 181 -2.28 -33.01 -31.03
C SER A 181 -3.33 -32.97 -32.13
N LEU A 182 -2.88 -32.76 -33.38
CA LEU A 182 -3.41 -33.39 -34.59
C LEU A 182 -2.21 -33.59 -35.53
N GLY A 183 -1.93 -34.86 -35.87
CA GLY A 183 -0.77 -35.32 -36.62
C GLY A 183 -0.23 -36.60 -36.04
#